data_AF-A0A8J4GQT5-F1
#
_entry.id   AF-A0A8J4GQT5-F1
#
_cell.length_a   1.000
_cell.length_b   1.000
_cell.length_c   1.000
_cell.angle_alpha   90.00
_cell.angle_beta   90.00
_cell.angle_gamma   90.00
#
_symmetry.space_group_name_H-M   'P 1'
#
loop_
_entity.id
_entity.type
_entity.pdbx_description
1 polymer ?
#
loop_
_entity_poly.entity_id
_entity_poly.type
_entity_poly.pdbx_seq_one_letter_code
_entity_poly.pdbx_strand_id
1 'polypeptide(L)'
;MARRRNRSVKLRLCWLGCALLSLSSWLPVVWTQQQQQPAADSYDGSSRGNSSSSGSNDISDLQPQAATDLGFPYCDCARSAPSPYRVSPTVLVKKPGQYCMTLLVNTTGCTGRCCNVDLKKIEFDVNPRCNVRATTVKSTVNGFYTSTGPNFYWYQTSDKSNKFVLRLTNLNIGLQDSMSQICINLTATAKDGCDSLEKLCAPPFASAAPGTCQLALFNSPNYTDSCCPNRLVSLPPPPRPPSPSPPSPSPPSPSPPSPSPPSTYLIGHPLLPPAQNKPSHPTAPPSPQPSLPPPPPPPPPPPPPSPLPSLPLLPPPPPPPPPPPPPPPLSPPPPQAPSPLSPVYPPPPSPLPPPPPPPPPPPPLLPPPPPPPPP
;
A
#
# COMPACT_ATOMS: atom_id res chain seq x y z
N MET A 1 54.54 -46.70 -41.46
CA MET A 1 55.88 -46.17 -41.07
C MET A 1 55.66 -44.74 -40.56
N ALA A 2 56.13 -44.21 -39.43
CA ALA A 2 56.84 -44.69 -38.24
C ALA A 2 56.55 -43.64 -37.12
N ARG A 3 56.00 -44.07 -35.98
CA ARG A 3 56.60 -44.08 -34.62
C ARG A 3 57.07 -42.73 -34.00
N ARG A 4 56.32 -42.34 -32.96
CA ARG A 4 56.72 -42.08 -31.54
C ARG A 4 58.08 -41.39 -31.25
N ARG A 5 58.05 -40.35 -30.39
CA ARG A 5 58.61 -40.30 -29.00
C ARG A 5 58.25 -38.93 -28.38
N ASN A 6 57.53 -38.79 -27.26
CA ASN A 6 57.71 -39.25 -25.88
C ASN A 6 58.75 -38.44 -25.08
N ARG A 7 58.29 -37.71 -24.05
CA ARG A 7 58.88 -37.48 -22.69
C ARG A 7 57.75 -36.94 -21.79
N SER A 8 57.10 -37.77 -20.97
CA SER A 8 57.42 -38.12 -19.57
C SER A 8 57.64 -36.88 -18.68
N VAL A 9 56.65 -36.46 -17.89
CA VAL A 9 56.25 -36.96 -16.54
C VAL A 9 57.33 -36.73 -15.47
N LYS A 10 57.02 -35.86 -14.51
CA LYS A 10 57.43 -36.04 -13.11
C LYS A 10 56.32 -35.60 -12.16
N LEU A 11 55.68 -36.63 -11.63
CA LEU A 11 54.77 -36.67 -10.49
C LEU A 11 55.56 -36.43 -9.18
N ARG A 12 54.95 -35.75 -8.19
CA ARG A 12 55.06 -35.96 -6.73
C ARG A 12 54.05 -35.01 -6.06
N LEU A 13 52.88 -35.49 -5.62
CA LEU A 13 52.58 -36.09 -4.31
C LEU A 13 53.07 -35.27 -3.11
N CYS A 14 52.12 -34.55 -2.48
CA CYS A 14 51.89 -34.48 -1.03
C CYS A 14 50.41 -34.09 -0.85
N TRP A 15 49.56 -35.07 -0.57
CA TRP A 15 48.94 -35.31 0.76
C TRP A 15 47.82 -34.30 1.07
N LEU A 16 46.55 -34.65 0.84
CA LEU A 16 45.67 -35.34 1.79
C LEU A 16 45.74 -34.76 3.20
N GLY A 17 44.79 -33.88 3.51
CA GLY A 17 44.56 -33.41 4.87
C GLY A 17 43.77 -32.11 4.92
N CYS A 18 42.45 -32.18 4.67
CA CYS A 18 41.41 -31.32 5.28
C CYS A 18 40.05 -31.57 4.59
N ALA A 19 39.60 -32.83 4.62
CA ALA A 19 38.18 -33.13 4.62
C ALA A 19 37.84 -33.45 6.07
N LEU A 20 37.16 -32.52 6.74
CA LEU A 20 36.23 -32.69 7.87
C LEU A 20 36.00 -31.32 8.52
N LEU A 21 34.72 -31.00 8.76
CA LEU A 21 34.17 -29.82 9.44
C LEU A 21 33.88 -28.59 8.56
N SER A 22 32.75 -28.62 7.83
CA SER A 22 31.71 -27.57 7.98
C SER A 22 30.45 -27.99 7.21
N LEU A 23 29.73 -28.97 7.74
CA LEU A 23 28.31 -29.16 7.47
C LEU A 23 27.57 -28.47 8.63
N SER A 24 27.48 -27.14 8.57
CA SER A 24 26.65 -26.35 9.46
C SER A 24 25.50 -25.78 8.64
N SER A 25 24.41 -26.54 8.63
CA SER A 25 23.03 -26.07 8.73
C SER A 25 22.71 -24.74 8.03
N TRP A 26 22.32 -24.83 6.76
CA TRP A 26 21.44 -23.83 6.17
C TRP A 26 20.04 -24.00 6.79
N LEU A 27 19.84 -23.40 7.96
CA LEU A 27 18.50 -23.14 8.48
C LEU A 27 18.03 -21.80 7.92
N PRO A 28 16.78 -21.69 7.43
CA PRO A 28 16.22 -20.39 7.11
C PRO A 28 16.22 -19.53 8.38
N VAL A 29 16.83 -18.36 8.31
CA VAL A 29 16.72 -17.32 9.33
C VAL A 29 15.26 -16.88 9.35
N VAL A 30 14.46 -17.53 10.19
CA VAL A 30 13.16 -17.04 10.60
C VAL A 30 13.45 -15.82 11.47
N TRP A 31 13.26 -14.63 10.90
CA TRP A 31 13.19 -13.40 11.69
C TRP A 31 11.92 -13.48 12.56
N THR A 32 12.06 -13.91 13.80
CA THR A 32 11.09 -13.62 14.85
C THR A 32 11.20 -12.13 15.18
N GLN A 33 10.48 -11.31 14.42
CA GLN A 33 10.33 -9.89 14.71
C GLN A 33 9.51 -9.75 16.01
N GLN A 34 10.20 -9.52 17.12
CA GLN A 34 9.60 -9.20 18.41
C GLN A 34 8.91 -7.83 18.27
N GLN A 35 7.58 -7.87 18.14
CA GLN A 35 6.73 -6.69 18.13
C GLN A 35 6.78 -6.04 19.51
N GLN A 36 7.48 -4.92 19.62
CA GLN A 36 7.38 -4.06 20.80
C GLN A 36 6.04 -3.30 20.69
N GLN A 37 5.01 -3.79 21.36
CA GLN A 37 3.87 -2.94 21.73
C GLN A 37 4.42 -1.83 22.64
N PRO A 38 4.21 -0.54 22.34
CA PRO A 38 4.41 0.48 23.36
C PRO A 38 3.41 0.21 24.47
N ALA A 39 3.91 0.09 25.70
CA ALA A 39 3.08 0.00 26.89
C ALA A 39 2.17 1.22 26.93
N ALA A 40 0.88 1.00 27.19
CA ALA A 40 -0.06 2.07 27.47
C ALA A 40 0.32 2.65 28.85
N ASP A 41 1.15 3.69 28.87
CA ASP A 41 1.44 4.41 30.11
C ASP A 41 0.22 5.23 30.51
N SER A 42 -0.31 4.88 31.69
CA SER A 42 -1.37 5.57 32.40
C SER A 42 -0.94 7.00 32.72
N TYR A 43 -1.43 7.98 31.96
CA TYR A 43 -1.22 9.40 32.23
C TYR A 43 -2.08 9.84 33.43
N ASP A 44 -1.43 10.22 34.53
CA ASP A 44 -2.03 10.93 35.65
C ASP A 44 -2.16 12.42 35.30
N GLY A 45 -3.40 12.88 35.19
CA GLY A 45 -3.73 14.25 34.80
C GLY A 45 -3.53 15.22 35.95
N SER A 46 -2.39 15.91 35.97
CA SER A 46 -2.22 17.11 36.81
C SER A 46 -1.81 18.30 35.94
N SER A 47 -2.80 19.05 35.47
CA SER A 47 -2.62 20.38 34.91
C SER A 47 -3.50 21.36 35.69
N ARG A 48 -2.86 22.11 36.59
CA ARG A 48 -3.44 23.28 37.24
C ARG A 48 -3.66 24.37 36.18
N GLY A 49 -4.93 24.69 35.93
CA GLY A 49 -5.32 25.85 35.16
C GLY A 49 -5.06 27.14 35.95
N ASN A 50 -4.61 28.17 35.23
CA ASN A 50 -4.88 29.55 35.60
C ASN A 50 -5.03 30.36 34.30
N SER A 51 -6.27 30.59 33.90
CA SER A 51 -6.60 31.54 32.83
C SER A 51 -7.96 32.12 33.15
N SER A 52 -7.91 33.36 33.62
CA SER A 52 -9.06 34.18 33.98
C SER A 52 -9.91 34.47 32.73
N SER A 53 -11.21 34.26 32.90
CA SER A 53 -12.28 34.44 31.92
C SER A 53 -12.85 35.85 31.97
N SER A 54 -13.39 36.32 30.84
CA SER A 54 -14.45 37.34 30.79
C SER A 54 -15.28 37.17 29.51
N GLY A 55 -16.51 36.61 29.69
CA GLY A 55 -17.73 36.74 28.86
C GLY A 55 -17.74 36.11 27.46
N SER A 56 -18.74 35.36 26.99
CA SER A 56 -20.09 35.06 27.48
C SER A 56 -20.65 33.83 26.74
N ASN A 57 -21.23 32.90 27.50
CA ASN A 57 -22.37 32.00 27.24
C ASN A 57 -22.58 31.39 25.84
N ASP A 58 -22.12 30.15 25.66
CA ASP A 58 -22.92 29.08 25.05
C ASP A 58 -22.57 27.74 25.73
N ILE A 59 -23.49 27.24 26.54
CA ILE A 59 -23.36 25.98 27.30
C ILE A 59 -24.11 24.90 26.52
N SER A 60 -23.35 24.00 25.92
CA SER A 60 -23.78 22.64 25.62
C SER A 60 -22.59 21.71 25.82
N ASP A 61 -22.74 20.83 26.83
CA ASP A 61 -22.04 19.57 27.03
C ASP A 61 -20.51 19.52 26.98
N LEU A 62 -19.88 19.68 28.15
CA LEU A 62 -18.59 19.07 28.45
C LEU A 62 -18.82 17.73 29.18
N GLN A 63 -19.22 16.71 28.42
CA GLN A 63 -19.10 15.34 28.87
C GLN A 63 -17.63 14.89 28.77
N PRO A 64 -17.07 14.15 29.74
CA PRO A 64 -15.73 13.58 29.61
C PRO A 64 -15.71 12.67 28.38
N GLN A 65 -15.00 13.06 27.33
CA GLN A 65 -14.90 12.28 26.11
C GLN A 65 -14.12 11.00 26.39
N ALA A 66 -14.86 9.91 26.62
CA ALA A 66 -14.38 8.55 26.49
C ALA A 66 -13.62 8.45 25.16
N ALA A 67 -12.39 7.91 25.20
CA ALA A 67 -11.45 7.80 24.07
C ALA A 67 -12.16 7.65 22.73
N THR A 68 -12.35 8.79 22.05
CA THR A 68 -13.03 8.92 20.77
C THR A 68 -12.30 8.04 19.77
N ASP A 69 -13.04 7.21 19.05
CA ASP A 69 -12.56 6.41 17.92
C ASP A 69 -11.53 7.22 17.11
N LEU A 70 -10.25 6.87 17.28
CA LEU A 70 -9.16 7.63 16.70
C LEU A 70 -9.14 7.33 15.21
N GLY A 71 -9.90 8.11 14.44
CA GLY A 71 -9.83 8.09 12.98
C GLY A 71 -8.37 8.15 12.51
N PHE A 72 -8.06 7.49 11.41
CA PHE A 72 -6.68 7.33 10.94
C PHE A 72 -5.94 8.69 10.84
N PRO A 73 -4.66 8.80 11.30
CA PRO A 73 -3.80 7.72 11.80
C PRO A 73 -4.16 7.21 13.19
N TYR A 74 -3.97 5.90 13.44
CA TYR A 74 -4.31 5.20 14.69
C TYR A 74 -3.29 5.45 15.83
N CYS A 75 -2.89 6.71 16.01
CA CYS A 75 -2.04 7.17 17.10
C CYS A 75 -2.38 8.62 17.45
N ASP A 76 -2.02 9.02 18.67
CA ASP A 76 -2.06 10.42 19.08
C ASP A 76 -0.91 11.17 18.42
N CYS A 77 -1.23 12.19 17.64
CA CYS A 77 -0.27 13.01 16.91
C CYS A 77 -0.91 14.32 16.41
N ALA A 78 -0.09 15.28 15.99
CA ALA A 78 -0.55 16.61 15.58
C ALA A 78 -1.16 16.61 14.16
N ARG A 79 -2.42 16.14 14.03
CA ARG A 79 -3.12 15.99 12.75
C ARG A 79 -3.41 17.31 12.04
N SER A 80 -3.79 18.32 12.81
CA SER A 80 -4.23 19.63 12.29
C SER A 80 -3.10 20.67 12.22
N ALA A 81 -1.88 20.32 12.64
CA ALA A 81 -0.77 21.24 12.59
C ALA A 81 -0.36 21.52 11.13
N PRO A 82 -0.05 22.77 10.76
CA PRO A 82 0.50 23.10 9.45
C PRO A 82 1.75 22.28 9.17
N SER A 83 1.81 21.67 7.98
CA SER A 83 2.96 20.87 7.54
C SER A 83 3.32 21.25 6.12
N PRO A 84 4.62 21.30 5.78
CA PRO A 84 5.06 21.70 4.46
C PRO A 84 4.88 20.56 3.46
N TYR A 85 4.68 19.32 3.94
CA TYR A 85 4.54 18.15 3.11
C TYR A 85 3.09 17.89 2.70
N ARG A 86 2.92 17.62 1.42
CA ARG A 86 1.68 17.11 0.82
C ARG A 86 2.04 16.07 -0.23
N VAL A 87 1.12 15.16 -0.51
CA VAL A 87 1.21 14.26 -1.67
C VAL A 87 0.22 14.75 -2.72
N SER A 88 0.56 14.60 -4.00
CA SER A 88 -0.38 14.82 -5.10
C SER A 88 -1.63 13.95 -4.87
N PRO A 89 -2.85 14.50 -5.04
CA PRO A 89 -4.09 13.75 -4.82
C PRO A 89 -4.31 12.64 -5.86
N THR A 90 -3.56 12.67 -6.96
CA THR A 90 -3.65 11.66 -8.03
C THR A 90 -2.41 10.78 -8.02
N VAL A 91 -2.64 9.47 -7.91
CA VAL A 91 -1.61 8.44 -8.01
C VAL A 91 -1.33 8.15 -9.48
N LEU A 92 -0.05 8.09 -9.86
CA LEU A 92 0.37 7.64 -11.17
C LEU A 92 0.55 6.12 -11.18
N VAL A 93 -0.18 5.43 -12.08
CA VAL A 93 0.04 4.00 -12.35
C VAL A 93 1.10 3.87 -13.42
N LYS A 94 2.31 3.41 -13.06
CA LYS A 94 3.40 3.24 -14.04
C LYS A 94 3.31 1.94 -14.82
N LYS A 95 2.88 0.88 -14.12
CA LYS A 95 2.66 -0.47 -14.65
C LYS A 95 1.75 -1.23 -13.68
N PRO A 96 1.20 -2.40 -14.05
CA PRO A 96 0.42 -3.22 -13.13
C PRO A 96 1.18 -3.47 -11.82
N GLY A 97 0.52 -3.20 -10.69
CA GLY A 97 1.09 -3.31 -9.35
C GLY A 97 2.04 -2.17 -8.94
N GLN A 98 2.40 -1.22 -9.81
CA GLN A 98 3.30 -0.10 -9.47
C GLN A 98 2.55 1.24 -9.44
N TYR A 99 2.51 1.82 -8.25
CA TYR A 99 1.77 3.04 -7.93
C TYR A 99 2.71 4.09 -7.38
N CYS A 100 2.76 5.26 -8.01
CA CYS A 100 3.66 6.34 -7.66
C CYS A 100 2.89 7.60 -7.26
N MET A 101 3.34 8.24 -6.19
CA MET A 101 2.82 9.51 -5.72
C MET A 101 3.92 10.55 -5.85
N THR A 102 3.53 11.79 -6.11
CA THR A 102 4.47 12.91 -6.13
C THR A 102 4.36 13.65 -4.81
N LEU A 103 5.48 13.77 -4.10
CA LEU A 103 5.56 14.61 -2.92
C LEU A 103 5.72 16.07 -3.32
N LEU A 104 4.95 16.93 -2.69
CA LEU A 104 4.97 18.38 -2.83
C LEU A 104 5.41 18.97 -1.50
N VAL A 105 6.44 19.81 -1.53
CA VAL A 105 6.89 20.57 -0.36
C VAL A 105 6.58 22.04 -0.59
N ASN A 106 5.84 22.65 0.34
CA ASN A 106 5.57 24.08 0.36
C ASN A 106 5.71 24.64 1.78
N THR A 107 6.79 25.39 2.01
CA THR A 107 7.07 26.04 3.30
C THR A 107 6.42 27.41 3.43
N THR A 108 5.86 27.96 2.35
CA THR A 108 5.24 29.29 2.33
C THR A 108 4.05 29.32 3.29
N GLY A 109 4.10 30.20 4.29
CA GLY A 109 3.04 30.33 5.29
C GLY A 109 2.93 29.16 6.27
N CYS A 110 3.87 28.22 6.25
CA CYS A 110 3.94 27.17 7.27
C CYS A 110 4.64 27.73 8.52
N THR A 111 3.92 27.83 9.62
CA THR A 111 4.47 28.21 10.93
C THR A 111 4.19 27.16 12.00
N GLY A 112 5.12 27.00 12.94
CA GLY A 112 4.96 26.12 14.11
C GLY A 112 5.84 24.87 14.07
N ARG A 113 5.64 23.99 15.06
CA ARG A 113 6.52 22.82 15.32
C ARG A 113 6.62 21.81 14.17
N CYS A 114 5.69 21.85 13.22
CA CYS A 114 5.59 20.91 12.12
C CYS A 114 6.12 21.42 10.77
N CYS A 115 6.68 22.64 10.75
CA CYS A 115 7.10 23.31 9.51
C CYS A 115 8.58 23.15 9.16
N ASN A 116 9.42 22.89 10.16
CA ASN A 116 10.87 22.76 10.01
C ASN A 116 11.34 21.36 10.42
N VAL A 117 10.74 20.34 9.82
CA VAL A 117 11.00 18.95 10.15
C VAL A 117 11.13 18.15 8.87
N ASP A 118 11.89 17.07 8.89
CA ASP A 118 11.98 16.14 7.74
C ASP A 118 10.78 15.18 7.73
N LEU A 119 10.38 14.72 6.55
CA LEU A 119 9.48 13.59 6.40
C LEU A 119 10.27 12.28 6.58
N LYS A 120 9.96 11.54 7.64
CA LYS A 120 10.65 10.29 7.99
C LYS A 120 9.87 9.04 7.61
N LYS A 121 8.53 9.11 7.58
CA LYS A 121 7.66 7.96 7.38
C LYS A 121 6.34 8.34 6.70
N ILE A 122 5.78 7.43 5.92
CA ILE A 122 4.39 7.48 5.43
C ILE A 122 3.67 6.23 5.90
N GLU A 123 2.44 6.38 6.38
CA GLU A 123 1.54 5.26 6.64
C GLU A 123 0.34 5.33 5.72
N PHE A 124 -0.12 4.18 5.25
CA PHE A 124 -1.35 4.01 4.49
C PHE A 124 -2.35 3.27 5.38
N ASP A 125 -3.61 3.71 5.37
CA ASP A 125 -4.70 2.91 5.93
C ASP A 125 -5.07 1.79 4.94
N VAL A 126 -4.92 0.54 5.37
CA VAL A 126 -5.01 -0.62 4.46
C VAL A 126 -6.05 -1.63 4.91
N ASN A 127 -6.58 -2.35 3.93
CA ASN A 127 -7.56 -3.39 4.15
C ASN A 127 -6.91 -4.56 4.93
N PRO A 128 -7.53 -5.06 6.01
CA PRO A 128 -6.99 -6.17 6.82
C PRO A 128 -6.74 -7.45 6.02
N ARG A 129 -7.41 -7.63 4.87
CA ARG A 129 -7.18 -8.78 3.97
C ARG A 129 -5.78 -8.78 3.35
N CYS A 130 -5.13 -7.63 3.25
CA CYS A 130 -3.83 -7.46 2.63
C CYS A 130 -2.65 -7.80 3.53
N ASN A 131 -2.84 -8.62 4.58
CA ASN A 131 -1.82 -8.91 5.57
C ASN A 131 -0.49 -9.40 4.95
N VAL A 132 0.59 -9.33 5.74
CA VAL A 132 1.98 -9.65 5.32
C VAL A 132 2.16 -10.98 4.60
N ARG A 133 1.25 -11.95 4.76
CA ARG A 133 1.35 -13.28 4.14
C ARG A 133 0.75 -13.32 2.74
N ALA A 134 -0.20 -12.43 2.47
CA ALA A 134 -0.95 -12.39 1.21
C ALA A 134 -0.37 -11.39 0.20
N THR A 135 0.42 -10.42 0.66
CA THR A 135 0.93 -9.32 -0.20
C THR A 135 2.39 -9.03 0.10
N THR A 136 3.23 -8.99 -0.94
CA THR A 136 4.59 -8.42 -0.86
C THR A 136 4.57 -6.99 -1.37
N VAL A 137 5.22 -6.08 -0.63
CA VAL A 137 5.34 -4.67 -0.98
C VAL A 137 6.80 -4.26 -1.05
N LYS A 138 7.19 -3.55 -2.10
CA LYS A 138 8.48 -2.84 -2.18
C LYS A 138 8.23 -1.35 -2.39
N SER A 139 9.10 -0.49 -1.89
CA SER A 139 9.01 0.95 -2.14
C SER A 139 10.29 1.53 -2.72
N THR A 140 10.13 2.60 -3.48
CA THR A 140 11.25 3.40 -4.00
C THR A 140 11.00 4.88 -3.78
N VAL A 141 12.07 5.64 -3.55
CA VAL A 141 12.09 7.11 -3.60
C VAL A 141 12.98 7.51 -4.77
N ASN A 142 12.43 8.28 -5.72
CA ASN A 142 13.13 8.71 -6.94
C ASN A 142 13.77 7.55 -7.72
N GLY A 143 13.10 6.39 -7.73
CA GLY A 143 13.56 5.16 -8.41
C GLY A 143 14.53 4.30 -7.61
N PHE A 144 15.05 4.76 -6.47
CA PHE A 144 15.92 3.98 -5.60
C PHE A 144 15.12 3.26 -4.52
N TYR A 145 15.41 1.99 -4.27
CA TYR A 145 14.76 1.23 -3.19
C TYR A 145 15.06 1.87 -1.83
N THR A 146 14.04 1.91 -0.98
CA THR A 146 14.23 2.32 0.41
C THR A 146 15.12 1.31 1.13
N SER A 147 15.98 1.79 2.04
CA SER A 147 16.90 0.93 2.81
C SER A 147 16.16 -0.06 3.70
N THR A 148 14.94 0.29 4.11
CA THR A 148 14.00 -0.61 4.80
C THR A 148 12.77 -0.77 3.93
N GLY A 149 12.38 -2.02 3.69
CA GLY A 149 11.18 -2.34 2.94
C GLY A 149 9.91 -1.92 3.69
N PRO A 150 8.81 -1.64 2.97
CA PRO A 150 7.51 -1.42 3.59
C PRO A 150 7.10 -2.61 4.46
N ASN A 151 6.43 -2.34 5.58
CA ASN A 151 5.95 -3.39 6.47
C ASN A 151 4.54 -3.07 6.96
N PHE A 152 3.75 -4.11 7.19
CA PHE A 152 2.40 -3.97 7.72
C PHE A 152 2.42 -4.04 9.25
N TYR A 153 1.63 -3.17 9.86
CA TYR A 153 1.40 -3.14 11.30
C TYR A 153 -0.10 -3.21 11.55
N TRP A 154 -0.47 -3.76 12.70
CA TRP A 154 -1.85 -3.79 13.15
C TRP A 154 -1.98 -2.94 14.41
N TYR A 155 -3.16 -2.35 14.58
CA TYR A 155 -3.53 -1.52 15.71
C TYR A 155 -4.86 -2.04 16.25
N GLN A 156 -4.96 -2.17 17.57
CA GLN A 156 -6.24 -2.43 18.22
C GLN A 156 -6.88 -1.11 18.59
N THR A 157 -8.05 -0.82 18.07
CA THR A 157 -8.84 0.34 18.46
C THR A 157 -9.60 0.07 19.76
N SER A 158 -10.16 1.10 20.38
CA SER A 158 -10.90 1.02 21.65
C SER A 158 -12.12 0.08 21.58
N ASP A 159 -12.73 -0.04 20.39
CA ASP A 159 -13.81 -0.98 20.07
C ASP A 159 -13.35 -2.43 19.86
N LYS A 160 -12.06 -2.73 20.10
CA LYS A 160 -11.40 -4.02 19.87
C LYS A 160 -11.32 -4.43 18.40
N SER A 161 -11.62 -3.55 17.45
CA SER A 161 -11.39 -3.84 16.03
C SER A 161 -9.90 -3.78 15.70
N ASN A 162 -9.47 -4.63 14.77
CA ASN A 162 -8.09 -4.61 14.26
C ASN A 162 -8.03 -3.73 13.02
N LYS A 163 -7.25 -2.67 13.09
CA LYS A 163 -6.90 -1.82 11.96
C LYS A 163 -5.52 -2.17 11.45
N PHE A 164 -5.27 -1.95 10.17
CA PHE A 164 -3.98 -2.29 9.56
C PHE A 164 -3.43 -1.07 8.86
N VAL A 165 -2.12 -0.89 8.96
CA VAL A 165 -1.40 0.15 8.23
C VAL A 165 -0.23 -0.46 7.48
N LEU A 166 0.03 0.06 6.28
CA LEU A 166 1.28 -0.19 5.57
C LEU A 166 2.21 0.98 5.84
N ARG A 167 3.37 0.71 6.44
CA ARG A 167 4.35 1.70 6.85
C ARG A 167 5.55 1.70 5.91
N LEU A 168 5.86 2.88 5.36
CA LEU A 168 7.08 3.18 4.62
C LEU A 168 7.97 4.03 5.52
N THR A 169 9.08 3.49 6.00
CA THR A 169 10.04 4.20 6.87
C THR A 169 11.30 4.62 6.11
N ASN A 170 12.20 5.32 6.81
CA ASN A 170 13.53 5.68 6.32
C ASN A 170 13.50 6.46 5.01
N LEU A 171 12.49 7.33 4.86
CA LEU A 171 12.36 8.18 3.69
C LEU A 171 13.41 9.31 3.70
N ASN A 172 13.68 9.90 4.87
CA ASN A 172 14.64 11.00 5.07
C ASN A 172 14.52 12.11 4.02
N ILE A 173 13.28 12.49 3.73
CA ILE A 173 12.97 13.52 2.75
C ILE A 173 12.91 14.87 3.48
N GLY A 174 13.81 15.78 3.14
CA GLY A 174 13.89 17.13 3.70
C GLY A 174 12.99 18.14 2.99
N LEU A 175 13.14 19.41 3.37
CA LEU A 175 12.31 20.50 2.83
C LEU A 175 12.67 20.88 1.38
N GLN A 176 13.82 20.43 0.88
CA GLN A 176 14.30 20.71 -0.48
C GLN A 176 13.88 19.64 -1.49
N ASP A 177 13.33 18.51 -1.02
CA ASP A 177 13.05 17.33 -1.84
C ASP A 177 11.65 17.36 -2.47
N SER A 178 11.17 18.55 -2.84
CA SER A 178 9.91 18.71 -3.56
C SER A 178 9.95 17.98 -4.90
N MET A 179 8.80 17.52 -5.39
CA MET A 179 8.65 16.68 -6.58
C MET A 179 9.26 15.28 -6.46
N SER A 180 9.69 14.86 -5.27
CA SER A 180 10.14 13.49 -5.03
C SER A 180 9.04 12.48 -5.35
N GLN A 181 9.38 11.45 -6.11
CA GLN A 181 8.47 10.41 -6.51
C GLN A 181 8.60 9.20 -5.58
N ILE A 182 7.52 8.90 -4.86
CA ILE A 182 7.45 7.77 -3.93
C ILE A 182 6.58 6.71 -4.59
N CYS A 183 7.16 5.56 -4.90
CA CYS A 183 6.43 4.45 -5.52
C CYS A 183 6.33 3.26 -4.59
N ILE A 184 5.22 2.53 -4.66
CA ILE A 184 5.04 1.21 -4.09
C ILE A 184 4.78 0.20 -5.22
N ASN A 185 5.38 -0.98 -5.09
CA ASN A 185 5.16 -2.13 -5.94
C ASN A 185 4.44 -3.20 -5.12
N LEU A 186 3.23 -3.54 -5.54
CA LEU A 186 2.36 -4.54 -4.96
C LEU A 186 2.46 -5.84 -5.75
N THR A 187 2.54 -6.95 -5.03
CA THR A 187 2.51 -8.29 -5.60
C THR A 187 1.73 -9.20 -4.67
N ALA A 188 0.60 -9.72 -5.16
CA ALA A 188 -0.15 -10.73 -4.44
C ALA A 188 0.67 -12.04 -4.40
N THR A 189 0.86 -12.59 -3.21
CA THR A 189 1.53 -13.88 -2.98
C THR A 189 0.53 -14.99 -2.69
N ALA A 190 -0.73 -14.64 -2.45
CA ALA A 190 -1.84 -15.57 -2.23
C ALA A 190 -3.06 -15.12 -3.04
N LYS A 191 -4.07 -16.00 -3.14
CA LYS A 191 -5.33 -15.73 -3.85
C LYS A 191 -6.06 -14.48 -3.33
N ASP A 192 -5.96 -14.23 -2.03
CA ASP A 192 -6.57 -13.08 -1.35
C ASP A 192 -5.60 -11.90 -1.15
N GLY A 193 -4.46 -11.94 -1.84
CA GLY A 193 -3.46 -10.87 -1.84
C GLY A 193 -3.91 -9.61 -2.55
N CYS A 194 -3.26 -8.50 -2.20
CA CYS A 194 -3.54 -7.18 -2.73
C CYS A 194 -2.46 -6.81 -3.73
N ASP A 195 -2.80 -6.93 -5.01
CA ASP A 195 -1.96 -6.55 -6.16
C ASP A 195 -2.33 -5.17 -6.74
N SER A 196 -3.32 -4.49 -6.16
CA SER A 196 -3.79 -3.18 -6.60
C SER A 196 -4.16 -2.26 -5.43
N LEU A 197 -4.24 -0.94 -5.67
CA LEU A 197 -4.66 0.01 -4.64
C LEU A 197 -6.11 -0.18 -4.21
N GLU A 198 -6.98 -0.59 -5.12
CA GLU A 198 -8.39 -0.87 -4.85
C GLU A 198 -8.57 -1.99 -3.83
N LYS A 199 -7.69 -3.00 -3.86
CA LYS A 199 -7.67 -4.06 -2.85
C LYS A 199 -6.89 -3.63 -1.60
N LEU A 200 -5.78 -2.92 -1.78
CA LEU A 200 -4.87 -2.53 -0.70
C LEU A 200 -5.52 -1.58 0.29
N CYS A 201 -6.19 -0.54 -0.19
CA CYS A 201 -6.56 0.60 0.65
C CYS A 201 -7.89 0.37 1.38
N ALA A 202 -7.93 0.77 2.66
CA ALA A 202 -9.18 0.87 3.38
C ALA A 202 -9.96 2.10 2.86
N PRO A 203 -11.24 1.97 2.47
CA PRO A 203 -12.02 3.11 2.02
C PRO A 203 -12.17 4.15 3.14
N PRO A 204 -11.76 5.41 2.93
CA PRO A 204 -11.80 6.44 3.98
C PRO A 204 -13.23 6.85 4.37
N PHE A 205 -14.19 6.62 3.49
CA PHE A 205 -15.62 6.84 3.70
C PHE A 205 -16.43 5.98 2.73
N ALA A 206 -17.71 5.76 3.01
CA ALA A 206 -18.55 4.79 2.28
C ALA A 206 -18.69 5.08 0.77
N SER A 207 -18.61 6.34 0.35
CA SER A 207 -18.73 6.78 -1.04
C SER A 207 -17.39 7.02 -1.75
N ALA A 208 -16.26 6.64 -1.12
CA ALA A 208 -14.95 6.82 -1.73
C ALA A 208 -14.81 5.93 -2.98
N ALA A 209 -14.23 6.49 -4.05
CA ALA A 209 -13.96 5.71 -5.26
C ALA A 209 -12.98 4.56 -4.94
N PRO A 210 -13.11 3.38 -5.56
CA PRO A 210 -12.16 2.29 -5.39
C PRO A 210 -10.71 2.73 -5.64
N GLY A 211 -9.80 2.33 -4.76
CA GLY A 211 -8.38 2.71 -4.84
C GLY A 211 -8.08 4.10 -4.27
N THR A 212 -9.05 4.75 -3.63
CA THR A 212 -8.79 5.90 -2.77
C THR A 212 -8.14 5.43 -1.47
N CYS A 213 -6.97 5.99 -1.16
CA CYS A 213 -6.20 5.64 0.02
C CYS A 213 -6.07 6.84 0.95
N GLN A 214 -6.18 6.60 2.25
CA GLN A 214 -5.83 7.59 3.27
C GLN A 214 -4.37 7.40 3.69
N LEU A 215 -3.63 8.49 3.73
CA LEU A 215 -2.21 8.52 4.06
C LEU A 215 -1.95 9.47 5.22
N ALA A 216 -1.01 9.12 6.08
CA ALA A 216 -0.50 9.98 7.14
C ALA A 216 1.01 10.17 6.93
N LEU A 217 1.45 11.43 6.96
CA LEU A 217 2.84 11.82 6.69
C LEU A 217 3.51 12.16 8.03
N PHE A 218 4.56 11.43 8.42
CA PHE A 218 5.16 11.56 9.74
C PHE A 218 6.57 12.14 9.69
N ASN A 219 6.82 13.10 10.58
CA ASN A 219 8.16 13.66 10.77
C ASN A 219 9.07 12.85 11.70
N SER A 220 8.53 11.79 12.30
CA SER A 220 9.24 10.93 13.23
C SER A 220 8.94 9.47 12.93
N PRO A 221 9.94 8.57 13.03
CA PRO A 221 9.69 7.15 12.80
C PRO A 221 8.80 6.52 13.89
N ASN A 222 8.90 6.97 15.15
CA ASN A 222 8.47 6.19 16.32
C ASN A 222 7.57 6.91 17.34
N TYR A 223 7.29 8.22 17.22
CA TYR A 223 6.76 9.01 18.35
C TYR A 223 5.34 9.57 18.15
N THR A 224 4.62 9.75 19.26
CA THR A 224 3.28 10.35 19.40
C THR A 224 3.28 11.88 19.35
N ASP A 225 4.38 12.55 19.73
CA ASP A 225 4.52 14.01 19.52
C ASP A 225 4.83 14.40 18.06
N SER A 226 4.58 13.48 17.13
CA SER A 226 4.86 13.67 15.71
C SER A 226 3.79 14.52 15.03
N CYS A 227 4.23 15.20 13.97
CA CYS A 227 3.37 15.83 12.99
C CYS A 227 2.86 14.74 12.06
N CYS A 228 1.55 14.66 11.87
CA CYS A 228 0.91 13.56 11.14
C CYS A 228 -0.27 14.02 10.27
N PRO A 229 -0.10 15.04 9.41
CA PRO A 229 -1.19 15.45 8.53
C PRO A 229 -1.72 14.28 7.71
N ASN A 230 -3.05 14.16 7.65
CA ASN A 230 -3.73 13.17 6.83
C ASN A 230 -3.95 13.69 5.40
N ARG A 231 -3.88 12.80 4.41
CA ARG A 231 -4.07 13.11 2.99
C ARG A 231 -4.86 12.01 2.34
N LEU A 232 -5.58 12.37 1.28
CA LEU A 232 -6.26 11.43 0.41
C LEU A 232 -5.55 11.41 -0.93
N VAL A 233 -5.32 10.21 -1.44
CA VAL A 233 -4.87 9.99 -2.81
C VAL A 233 -5.82 9.04 -3.50
N SER A 234 -6.00 9.21 -4.79
CA SER A 234 -6.91 8.40 -5.60
C SER A 234 -6.26 8.06 -6.93
N LEU A 235 -6.73 6.97 -7.52
CA LEU A 235 -6.38 6.64 -8.90
C LEU A 235 -6.95 7.71 -9.84
N PRO A 236 -6.31 7.94 -11.00
CA PRO A 236 -6.86 8.84 -11.99
C PRO A 236 -8.24 8.33 -12.40
N PRO A 237 -9.20 9.23 -12.69
CA PRO A 237 -10.47 8.80 -13.23
C PRO A 237 -10.22 7.95 -14.48
N PRO A 238 -10.98 6.86 -14.68
CA PRO A 238 -10.82 6.04 -15.88
C PRO A 238 -10.95 6.95 -17.12
N PRO A 239 -10.16 6.69 -18.19
CA PRO A 239 -10.30 7.45 -19.42
C PRO A 239 -11.76 7.42 -19.84
N ARG A 240 -12.30 8.60 -20.17
CA ARG A 240 -13.68 8.68 -20.65
C ARG A 240 -13.83 7.73 -21.83
N PRO A 241 -14.91 6.93 -21.90
CA PRO A 241 -15.20 6.15 -23.09
C PRO A 241 -15.09 7.06 -24.32
N PRO A 242 -14.56 6.56 -25.46
CA PRO A 242 -14.59 7.33 -26.69
C PRO A 242 -16.03 7.79 -26.90
N SER A 243 -16.21 9.09 -27.21
CA SER A 243 -17.54 9.59 -27.54
C SER A 243 -18.13 8.72 -28.64
N PRO A 244 -19.40 8.28 -28.52
CA PRO A 244 -20.01 7.48 -29.56
C PRO A 244 -19.85 8.23 -30.88
N SER A 245 -19.38 7.52 -31.92
CA SER A 245 -19.31 8.09 -33.26
C SER A 245 -20.66 8.72 -33.58
N PRO A 246 -20.68 9.93 -34.19
CA PRO A 246 -21.95 10.54 -34.60
C PRO A 246 -22.74 9.52 -35.42
N PRO A 247 -24.07 9.40 -35.20
CA PRO A 247 -24.89 8.47 -35.96
C PRO A 247 -24.65 8.72 -37.45
N SER A 248 -24.43 7.64 -38.22
CA SER A 248 -24.29 7.76 -39.67
C SER A 248 -25.45 8.58 -40.22
N PRO A 249 -25.19 9.53 -41.13
CA PRO A 249 -26.27 10.29 -41.75
C PRO A 249 -27.31 9.33 -42.31
N SER A 250 -28.59 9.61 -42.06
CA SER A 250 -29.67 8.80 -42.59
C SER A 250 -29.49 8.67 -44.11
N PRO A 251 -29.69 7.46 -44.69
CA PRO A 251 -29.61 7.30 -46.13
C PRO A 251 -30.56 8.29 -46.80
N PRO A 252 -30.15 8.93 -47.91
CA PRO A 252 -31.00 9.84 -48.65
C PRO A 252 -32.32 9.13 -48.95
N SER A 253 -33.45 9.79 -48.67
CA SER A 253 -34.77 9.24 -48.97
C SER A 253 -34.80 8.76 -50.43
N PRO A 254 -35.30 7.53 -50.69
CA PRO A 254 -35.42 7.05 -52.05
C PRO A 254 -36.23 8.05 -52.85
N SER A 255 -35.76 8.38 -54.05
CA SER A 255 -36.47 9.27 -54.96
C SER A 255 -37.89 8.75 -55.15
N PRO A 256 -38.92 9.62 -55.13
CA PRO A 256 -40.30 9.19 -55.29
C PRO A 256 -40.44 8.38 -56.59
N PRO A 257 -41.19 7.26 -56.57
CA PRO A 257 -41.43 6.47 -57.77
C PRO A 257 -42.04 7.38 -58.85
N SER A 258 -41.52 7.28 -60.07
CA SER A 258 -42.09 8.01 -61.21
C SER A 258 -43.58 7.71 -61.32
N PRO A 259 -44.43 8.72 -61.62
CA PRO A 259 -45.87 8.54 -61.71
C PRO A 259 -46.19 7.45 -62.74
N SER A 260 -46.97 6.45 -62.32
CA SER A 260 -47.48 5.41 -63.21
C SER A 260 -48.26 6.04 -64.36
N PRO A 261 -48.12 5.54 -65.61
CA PRO A 261 -48.95 5.99 -66.72
C PRO A 261 -50.44 5.71 -66.44
N PRO A 262 -51.35 6.53 -66.98
CA PRO A 262 -52.78 6.43 -66.71
C PRO A 262 -53.33 5.09 -67.18
N SER A 263 -53.78 4.28 -66.22
CA SER A 263 -54.43 3.00 -66.47
C SER A 263 -55.90 3.24 -66.79
N THR A 264 -56.28 2.97 -68.04
CA THR A 264 -57.63 3.03 -68.56
C THR A 264 -58.52 2.03 -67.82
N TYR A 265 -59.53 2.56 -67.12
CA TYR A 265 -60.56 1.78 -66.44
C TYR A 265 -61.50 1.11 -67.44
N LEU A 266 -61.80 -0.17 -67.25
CA LEU A 266 -63.03 -0.79 -67.75
C LEU A 266 -63.50 -1.91 -66.80
N ILE A 267 -64.28 -1.46 -65.82
CA ILE A 267 -65.55 -1.97 -65.27
C ILE A 267 -65.74 -3.49 -65.21
N GLY A 268 -65.94 -4.01 -63.99
CA GLY A 268 -66.62 -5.28 -63.72
C GLY A 268 -66.50 -5.78 -62.27
N HIS A 269 -67.49 -5.44 -61.43
CA HIS A 269 -67.80 -6.08 -60.13
C HIS A 269 -67.94 -7.62 -60.27
N PRO A 270 -67.88 -8.49 -59.20
CA PRO A 270 -68.43 -8.26 -57.86
C PRO A 270 -67.75 -8.94 -56.63
N LEU A 271 -68.16 -8.44 -55.45
CA LEU A 271 -68.44 -9.09 -54.14
C LEU A 271 -67.61 -10.29 -53.59
N LEU A 272 -67.21 -10.08 -52.32
CA LEU A 272 -66.70 -10.99 -51.28
C LEU A 272 -67.18 -12.45 -51.32
N PRO A 273 -66.34 -13.40 -50.82
CA PRO A 273 -66.58 -13.97 -49.49
C PRO A 273 -65.29 -14.23 -48.65
N PRO A 274 -65.42 -14.64 -47.37
CA PRO A 274 -64.38 -14.57 -46.35
C PRO A 274 -63.55 -15.85 -46.24
N ALA A 275 -62.24 -15.71 -46.03
CA ALA A 275 -61.29 -16.78 -45.73
C ALA A 275 -60.03 -16.12 -45.16
N GLN A 276 -59.23 -16.67 -44.27
CA GLN A 276 -59.13 -17.97 -43.64
C GLN A 276 -58.06 -17.79 -42.54
N ASN A 277 -58.11 -18.63 -41.51
CA ASN A 277 -57.05 -18.79 -40.51
C ASN A 277 -55.65 -18.69 -41.10
N LYS A 278 -54.84 -17.74 -40.59
CA LYS A 278 -53.42 -17.59 -40.89
C LYS A 278 -52.63 -18.69 -40.19
N PRO A 279 -51.99 -19.64 -40.92
CA PRO A 279 -51.09 -20.60 -40.32
C PRO A 279 -49.77 -19.92 -39.95
N SER A 280 -49.20 -20.37 -38.84
CA SER A 280 -47.87 -20.07 -38.33
C SER A 280 -46.83 -20.14 -39.46
N HIS A 281 -46.13 -19.03 -39.70
CA HIS A 281 -44.96 -18.99 -40.58
C HIS A 281 -43.88 -19.94 -40.04
N PRO A 282 -43.27 -20.79 -40.87
CA PRO A 282 -42.01 -21.42 -40.54
C PRO A 282 -40.95 -20.33 -40.47
N THR A 283 -40.24 -20.26 -39.35
CA THR A 283 -39.02 -19.49 -39.14
C THR A 283 -38.08 -19.76 -40.31
N ALA A 284 -37.80 -18.74 -41.12
CA ALA A 284 -36.79 -18.83 -42.16
C ALA A 284 -35.44 -19.23 -41.53
N PRO A 285 -34.70 -20.16 -42.14
CA PRO A 285 -33.36 -20.48 -41.67
C PRO A 285 -32.48 -19.22 -41.70
N PRO A 286 -31.60 -19.03 -40.70
CA PRO A 286 -30.71 -17.88 -40.66
C PRO A 286 -29.92 -17.82 -41.97
N SER A 287 -29.95 -16.65 -42.62
CA SER A 287 -29.11 -16.40 -43.78
C SER A 287 -27.67 -16.75 -43.45
N PRO A 288 -26.93 -17.43 -44.34
CA PRO A 288 -25.54 -17.78 -44.11
C PRO A 288 -24.77 -16.50 -43.81
N GLN A 289 -24.26 -16.42 -42.59
CA GLN A 289 -23.46 -15.31 -42.11
C GLN A 289 -22.29 -15.15 -43.09
N PRO A 290 -22.09 -13.96 -43.68
CA PRO A 290 -20.96 -13.69 -44.56
C PRO A 290 -19.68 -14.15 -43.85
N SER A 291 -18.93 -15.03 -44.52
CA SER A 291 -17.67 -15.54 -44.01
C SER A 291 -16.81 -14.34 -43.64
N LEU A 292 -16.54 -14.17 -42.34
CA LEU A 292 -15.65 -13.12 -41.87
C LEU A 292 -14.34 -13.27 -42.65
N PRO A 293 -13.81 -12.17 -43.23
CA PRO A 293 -12.53 -12.23 -43.91
C PRO A 293 -11.49 -12.79 -42.94
N PRO A 294 -10.56 -13.64 -43.43
CA PRO A 294 -9.53 -14.20 -42.59
C PRO A 294 -8.78 -13.06 -41.88
N PRO A 295 -8.41 -13.25 -40.60
CA PRO A 295 -7.65 -12.23 -39.88
C PRO A 295 -6.38 -11.91 -40.66
N PRO A 296 -5.97 -10.63 -40.69
CA PRO A 296 -4.74 -10.25 -41.36
C PRO A 296 -3.57 -11.05 -40.77
N PRO A 297 -2.58 -11.43 -41.59
CA PRO A 297 -1.42 -12.14 -41.09
C PRO A 297 -0.74 -11.30 -39.99
N PRO A 298 -0.19 -11.94 -38.94
CA PRO A 298 0.54 -11.23 -37.92
C PRO A 298 1.68 -10.42 -38.56
N PRO A 299 1.98 -9.21 -38.05
CA PRO A 299 3.10 -8.43 -38.54
C PRO A 299 4.39 -9.25 -38.42
N PRO A 300 5.32 -9.12 -39.38
CA PRO A 300 6.60 -9.79 -39.30
C PRO A 300 7.31 -9.39 -38.00
N PRO A 301 8.03 -10.32 -37.36
CA PRO A 301 8.82 -10.00 -36.17
C PRO A 301 9.79 -8.85 -36.50
N PRO A 302 10.05 -7.94 -35.54
CA PRO A 302 11.01 -6.88 -35.76
C PRO A 302 12.37 -7.47 -36.15
N PRO A 303 13.13 -6.80 -37.04
CA PRO A 303 14.46 -7.24 -37.39
C PRO A 303 15.32 -7.35 -36.12
N PRO A 304 16.23 -8.33 -36.05
CA PRO A 304 17.15 -8.43 -34.93
C PRO A 304 17.93 -7.09 -34.81
N PRO A 305 18.18 -6.62 -33.58
CA PRO A 305 18.94 -5.40 -33.38
C PRO A 305 20.29 -5.52 -34.08
N SER A 306 20.66 -4.50 -34.85
CA SER A 306 21.97 -4.44 -35.50
C SER A 306 23.06 -4.66 -34.46
N PRO A 307 24.12 -5.43 -34.79
CA PRO A 307 25.24 -5.62 -33.87
C PRO A 307 25.76 -4.25 -33.46
N LEU A 308 25.82 -4.00 -32.16
CA LEU A 308 26.38 -2.76 -31.64
C LEU A 308 27.79 -2.59 -32.24
N PRO A 309 28.14 -1.38 -32.73
CA PRO A 309 29.51 -1.10 -33.13
C PRO A 309 30.42 -1.45 -31.95
N SER A 310 31.45 -2.24 -32.23
CA SER A 310 32.44 -2.66 -31.24
C SER A 310 33.01 -1.42 -30.57
N LEU A 311 32.52 -1.13 -29.36
CA LEU A 311 33.04 -0.03 -28.56
C LEU A 311 34.53 -0.31 -28.34
N PRO A 312 35.42 0.69 -28.53
CA PRO A 312 36.83 0.54 -28.23
C PRO A 312 36.94 0.05 -26.78
N LEU A 313 37.70 -1.03 -26.59
CA LEU A 313 38.01 -1.61 -25.29
C LEU A 313 38.50 -0.47 -24.38
N LEU A 314 37.63 -0.04 -23.46
CA LEU A 314 38.03 0.88 -22.40
C LEU A 314 39.19 0.21 -21.65
N PRO A 315 40.26 0.96 -21.35
CA PRO A 315 41.33 0.43 -20.52
C PRO A 315 40.73 -0.10 -19.21
N PRO A 316 41.26 -1.21 -18.67
CA PRO A 316 40.78 -1.74 -17.41
C PRO A 316 40.79 -0.64 -16.35
N PRO A 317 39.75 -0.54 -15.50
CA PRO A 317 39.72 0.45 -14.45
C PRO A 317 41.00 0.31 -13.59
N PRO A 318 41.59 1.44 -13.13
CA PRO A 318 42.72 1.37 -12.23
C PRO A 318 42.34 0.53 -11.01
N PRO A 319 43.29 -0.25 -10.45
CA PRO A 319 43.04 -1.00 -9.23
C PRO A 319 42.52 -0.04 -8.15
N PRO A 320 41.56 -0.49 -7.32
CA PRO A 320 41.07 0.34 -6.21
C PRO A 320 42.27 0.77 -5.36
N PRO A 321 42.27 2.01 -4.82
CA PRO A 321 43.30 2.43 -3.90
C PRO A 321 43.36 1.44 -2.73
N PRO A 322 44.55 1.16 -2.19
CA PRO A 322 44.67 0.32 -1.01
C PRO A 322 43.80 0.92 0.12
N PRO A 323 43.15 0.08 0.93
CA PRO A 323 42.40 0.58 2.08
C PRO A 323 43.30 1.46 2.94
N PRO A 324 42.77 2.56 3.52
CA PRO A 324 43.55 3.38 4.42
C PRO A 324 44.10 2.49 5.56
N PRO A 325 45.31 2.76 6.06
CA PRO A 325 45.82 2.05 7.21
C PRO A 325 44.82 2.15 8.36
N PRO A 326 44.66 1.09 9.16
CA PRO A 326 43.81 1.14 10.34
C PRO A 326 44.24 2.34 11.20
N PRO A 327 43.29 3.07 11.80
CA PRO A 327 43.63 4.14 12.71
C PRO A 327 44.55 3.61 13.80
N PRO A 328 45.53 4.40 14.28
CA PRO A 328 46.35 3.99 15.40
C PRO A 328 45.44 3.60 16.57
N PRO A 329 45.78 2.56 17.34
CA PRO A 329 45.02 2.20 18.53
C PRO A 329 44.86 3.44 19.38
N LEU A 330 43.61 3.79 19.69
CA LEU A 330 43.30 4.89 20.59
C LEU A 330 44.13 4.69 21.86
N SER A 331 44.85 5.73 22.27
CA SER A 331 45.59 5.70 23.52
C SER A 331 44.64 5.23 24.64
N PRO A 332 45.08 4.33 25.52
CA PRO A 332 44.25 3.90 26.64
C PRO A 332 43.78 5.16 27.38
N PRO A 333 42.49 5.23 27.75
CA PRO A 333 41.97 6.37 28.48
C PRO A 333 42.83 6.60 29.72
N PRO A 334 43.11 7.86 30.10
CA PRO A 334 43.84 8.14 31.32
C PRO A 334 43.16 7.44 32.50
N PRO A 335 43.92 6.94 33.49
CA PRO A 335 43.35 6.31 34.66
C PRO A 335 42.31 7.26 35.26
N GLN A 336 41.05 6.81 35.26
CA GLN A 336 39.96 7.58 35.84
C GLN A 336 40.30 7.85 37.30
N ALA A 337 40.24 9.13 37.69
CA ALA A 337 40.30 9.50 39.09
C ALA A 337 39.24 8.69 39.86
N PRO A 338 39.55 8.19 41.07
CA PRO A 338 38.58 7.41 41.84
C PRO A 338 37.32 8.24 42.04
N SER A 339 36.20 7.75 41.50
CA SER A 339 34.90 8.36 41.67
C SER A 339 34.62 8.57 43.16
N PRO A 340 34.09 9.73 43.58
CA PRO A 340 33.67 9.92 44.95
C PRO A 340 32.68 8.82 45.31
N LEU A 341 32.94 8.14 46.43
CA LEU A 341 32.09 7.08 46.97
C LEU A 341 30.66 7.58 46.99
N SER A 342 29.81 7.00 46.15
CA SER A 342 28.39 7.31 46.15
C SER A 342 27.83 6.94 47.53
N PRO A 343 26.99 7.79 48.14
CA PRO A 343 26.34 7.44 49.40
C PRO A 343 25.60 6.12 49.22
N VAL A 344 25.90 5.18 50.12
CA VAL A 344 25.23 3.87 50.19
C VAL A 344 23.79 4.14 50.59
N TYR A 345 22.90 4.22 49.60
CA TYR A 345 21.47 4.20 49.86
C TYR A 345 21.07 2.79 50.29
N PRO A 346 20.28 2.64 51.37
CA PRO A 346 19.73 1.34 51.73
C PRO A 346 18.94 0.78 50.54
N PRO A 347 18.96 -0.54 50.32
CA PRO A 347 18.17 -1.15 49.26
C PRO A 347 16.70 -0.76 49.45
N PRO A 348 15.98 -0.44 48.36
CA PRO A 348 14.56 -0.16 48.44
C PRO A 348 13.84 -1.34 49.10
N PRO A 349 12.85 -1.10 49.98
CA PRO A 349 12.08 -2.16 50.60
C PRO A 349 11.46 -3.05 49.52
N SER A 350 11.51 -4.37 49.73
CA SER A 350 10.91 -5.34 48.82
C SER A 350 9.44 -4.96 48.54
N PRO A 351 8.99 -5.03 47.28
CA PRO A 351 7.60 -4.76 46.94
C PRO A 351 6.68 -5.67 47.77
N LEU A 352 5.66 -5.06 48.38
CA LEU A 352 4.62 -5.80 49.09
C LEU A 352 3.97 -6.81 48.13
N PRO A 353 3.62 -8.01 48.60
CA PRO A 353 2.87 -8.96 47.79
C PRO A 353 1.55 -8.32 47.35
N PRO A 354 1.08 -8.60 46.12
CA PRO A 354 -0.20 -8.09 45.66
C PRO A 354 -1.32 -8.54 46.61
N PRO A 355 -2.36 -7.71 46.83
CA PRO A 355 -3.51 -8.11 47.62
C PRO A 355 -4.17 -9.34 46.98
N PRO A 356 -4.77 -10.23 47.80
CA PRO A 356 -5.51 -11.37 47.27
C PRO A 356 -6.65 -10.89 46.35
N PRO A 357 -6.98 -11.64 45.29
CA PRO A 357 -8.10 -11.30 44.44
C PRO A 357 -9.40 -11.24 45.25
N PRO A 358 -10.34 -10.34 44.90
CA PRO A 358 -11.64 -10.30 45.55
C PRO A 358 -12.36 -11.65 45.37
N PRO A 359 -13.19 -12.07 46.34
CA PRO A 359 -13.98 -13.29 46.20
C PRO A 359 -14.89 -13.19 44.97
N PRO A 360 -15.16 -14.31 44.28
CA PRO A 360 -16.09 -14.33 43.17
C PRO A 360 -17.47 -13.83 43.62
N PRO A 361 -18.21 -13.11 42.76
CA PRO A 361 -19.58 -12.70 43.07
C PRO A 361 -20.44 -13.95 43.35
N PRO A 362 -21.44 -13.85 44.24
CA PRO A 362 -22.37 -14.94 44.47
C PRO A 362 -23.09 -15.31 43.15
N PRO A 363 -23.39 -16.60 42.93
CA PRO A 363 -24.15 -17.01 41.76
C PRO A 363 -25.49 -16.26 41.73
N PRO A 364 -25.98 -15.88 40.54
CA PRO A 364 -27.29 -15.27 40.41
C PRO A 364 -28.35 -16.20 41.01
N LEU A 365 -29.24 -15.64 41.83
CA LEU A 365 -30.38 -16.37 42.36
C LEU A 365 -31.19 -16.94 41.19
N LEU A 366 -31.39 -18.25 41.18
CA LEU A 366 -32.24 -18.90 40.18
C LEU A 366 -33.63 -18.28 40.25
N PRO A 367 -34.27 -18.00 39.10
CA PRO A 367 -35.65 -17.53 39.08
C PRO A 367 -36.56 -18.58 39.76
N PRO A 368 -37.62 -18.13 40.47
CA PRO A 368 -38.57 -19.04 41.07
C PRO A 368 -39.21 -19.92 39.98
N PRO A 369 -39.55 -21.19 40.29
CA PRO A 369 -40.25 -22.05 39.35
C PRO A 369 -41.58 -21.41 38.93
N PRO A 370 -42.02 -21.60 37.67
CA PRO A 370 -43.31 -21.11 37.22
C PRO A 370 -44.44 -21.73 38.06
N PRO A 371 -45.52 -20.98 38.33
CA PRO A 371 -46.69 -21.54 39.01
C PRO A 371 -47.27 -22.70 38.20
N PRO A 372 -47.83 -23.73 38.86
CA PRO A 372 -48.50 -24.82 38.18
C PRO A 372 -49.68 -24.28 37.36
N PRO A 373 -50.01 -24.91 36.21
CA PRO A 373 -51.18 -24.53 35.43
C PRO A 373 -52.47 -24.69 36.26
N PRO A 374 -53.47 -23.82 36.06
CA PRO A 374 -54.76 -23.94 36.72
C PRO A 374 -55.49 -25.24 36.32
N PRO A 375 -56.32 -25.80 37.21
CA PRO A 375 -57.04 -27.06 36.99
C PRO A 375 -58.12 -26.97 35.90
#